data_AF-A0A661SAL4-F1
#
_entry.id   AF-A0A661SAL4-F1
#
_cell.length_a   1.000
_cell.length_b   1.000
_cell.length_c   1.000
_cell.angle_alpha   90.00
_cell.angle_beta   90.00
_cell.angle_gamma   90.00
#
_symmetry.space_group_name_H-M   'P 1'
#
loop_
_entity.id
_entity.type
_entity.pdbx_description
1 polymer ?
#
loop_
_entity_poly.entity_id
_entity_poly.type
_entity_poly.pdbx_seq_one_letter_code
_entity_poly.pdbx_strand_id
1 'polypeptide(L)'
;MNENNTNKPTGMNLELIDAMTDDMIDTSDIPPLTENFFATAKWRMPKTKVKVTVEVESEGLEWFKAQGDNYENYLTAALHIYAQAHRFATMGG
;
A
#
# COMPACT_ATOMS: atom_id res chain seq x y z
N MET A 1 24.94 4.39 9.44
CA MET A 1 23.52 4.00 9.61
C MET A 1 22.92 4.90 10.69
N ASN A 2 21.65 5.34 10.58
CA ASN A 2 21.01 6.19 11.59
C ASN A 2 20.15 5.36 12.56
N GLU A 3 20.04 5.81 13.81
CA GLU A 3 19.69 5.00 14.98
C GLU A 3 18.25 5.23 15.46
N ASN A 4 17.33 5.61 14.56
CA ASN A 4 16.06 6.24 14.95
C ASN A 4 14.82 5.39 14.61
N ASN A 5 14.95 4.06 14.48
CA ASN A 5 13.81 3.21 14.15
C ASN A 5 13.07 2.72 15.40
N THR A 6 12.06 3.51 15.82
CA THR A 6 10.84 3.07 16.51
C THR A 6 10.99 2.23 17.80
N ASN A 7 11.38 2.86 18.92
CA ASN A 7 11.23 2.27 20.26
C ASN A 7 9.78 2.43 20.77
N LYS A 8 8.82 1.74 20.14
CA LYS A 8 7.48 1.57 20.73
C LYS A 8 7.47 0.21 21.44
N PRO A 9 7.24 0.15 22.77
CA PRO A 9 7.08 -1.13 23.43
C PRO A 9 5.86 -1.83 22.82
N THR A 10 6.10 -2.97 22.19
CA THR A 10 5.05 -3.85 21.69
C THR A 10 4.21 -4.26 22.89
N GLY A 11 2.90 -4.04 22.86
CA GLY A 11 1.98 -4.46 23.93
C GLY A 11 1.80 -5.98 24.04
N MET A 12 2.76 -6.75 23.55
CA MET A 12 2.76 -8.20 23.47
C MET A 12 3.86 -8.75 24.39
N ASN A 13 3.58 -9.86 25.07
CA ASN A 13 4.57 -10.52 25.92
C ASN A 13 5.54 -11.31 25.03
N LEU A 14 6.68 -10.68 24.69
CA LEU A 14 7.69 -11.24 23.79
C LEU A 14 8.41 -12.45 24.40
N GLU A 15 8.56 -12.49 25.72
CA GLU A 15 9.22 -13.60 26.43
C GLU A 15 8.43 -14.90 26.32
N LEU A 16 7.09 -14.80 26.34
CA LEU A 16 6.19 -15.94 26.09
C LEU A 16 6.30 -16.43 24.65
N ILE A 17 6.32 -15.52 23.67
CA ILE A 17 6.42 -15.86 22.25
C ILE A 17 7.78 -16.50 21.93
N ASP A 18 8.87 -16.02 22.54
CA ASP A 18 10.21 -16.58 22.38
C ASP A 18 10.31 -18.02 22.92
N ALA A 19 9.58 -18.33 24.00
CA ALA A 19 9.55 -19.65 24.59
C ALA A 19 8.54 -20.62 23.95
N MET A 20 7.66 -20.15 23.04
CA MET A 20 6.67 -20.98 22.37
C MET A 20 7.31 -21.88 21.31
N THR A 21 7.01 -23.17 21.35
CA THR A 21 7.44 -24.14 20.33
C THR A 21 6.44 -24.18 19.17
N ASP A 22 6.89 -24.61 17.99
CA ASP A 22 6.09 -24.68 16.77
C ASP A 22 4.78 -25.49 16.94
N ASP A 23 4.82 -26.59 17.71
CA ASP A 23 3.64 -27.43 18.04
C ASP A 23 2.55 -26.70 18.85
N MET A 24 2.91 -25.64 19.58
CA MET A 24 1.95 -24.83 20.33
C MET A 24 1.21 -23.82 19.43
N ILE A 25 1.61 -23.69 18.16
CA ILE A 25 1.01 -22.77 17.20
C ILE A 25 -0.12 -23.52 16.49
N ASP A 26 -1.36 -23.16 16.79
CA ASP A 26 -2.50 -23.70 16.07
C ASP A 26 -2.56 -23.14 14.64
N THR A 27 -2.29 -24.00 13.65
CA THR A 27 -2.40 -23.66 12.23
C THR A 27 -3.64 -24.26 11.57
N SER A 28 -4.59 -24.80 12.35
CA SER A 28 -5.75 -25.54 11.85
C SER A 28 -6.68 -24.68 10.97
N ASP A 29 -6.71 -23.36 11.19
CA ASP A 29 -7.50 -22.39 10.43
C ASP A 29 -6.88 -22.01 9.08
N ILE A 30 -5.56 -22.22 8.91
CA ILE A 30 -4.82 -21.69 7.77
C ILE A 30 -4.64 -22.80 6.72
N PRO A 31 -5.11 -22.60 5.47
CA PRO A 31 -4.93 -23.59 4.42
C PRO A 31 -3.44 -23.75 4.04
N PRO A 32 -2.98 -24.97 3.72
CA PRO A 32 -1.59 -25.20 3.31
C PRO A 32 -1.28 -24.45 2.00
N LEU A 33 -0.14 -23.74 1.98
CA LEU A 33 0.35 -23.08 0.76
C LEU A 33 0.89 -24.14 -0.21
N THR A 34 0.04 -24.55 -1.16
CA THR A 34 0.39 -25.53 -2.19
C THR A 34 1.12 -24.90 -3.37
N GLU A 35 1.80 -25.70 -4.19
CA GLU A 35 2.47 -25.23 -5.42
C GLU A 35 1.51 -24.49 -6.37
N ASN A 36 0.23 -24.88 -6.38
CA ASN A 36 -0.81 -24.23 -7.18
C ASN A 36 -1.13 -22.79 -6.70
N PHE A 37 -0.98 -22.52 -5.40
CA PHE A 37 -1.09 -21.16 -4.86
C PHE A 37 0.02 -20.27 -5.43
N PHE A 38 1.26 -20.76 -5.42
CA PHE A 38 2.40 -20.02 -5.96
C PHE A 38 2.37 -19.90 -7.50
N ALA A 39 1.80 -20.89 -8.21
CA ALA A 39 1.66 -20.86 -9.67
C ALA A 39 0.77 -19.71 -10.17
N THR A 40 -0.19 -19.28 -9.36
CA THR A 40 -1.11 -18.17 -9.71
C THR A 40 -0.81 -16.87 -8.96
N ALA A 41 0.12 -16.92 -8.01
CA ALA A 41 0.51 -15.76 -7.21
C ALA A 41 1.14 -14.68 -8.10
N LYS A 42 0.51 -13.50 -8.13
CA LYS A 42 1.04 -12.34 -8.83
C LYS A 42 1.87 -11.50 -7.88
N TRP A 43 3.17 -11.47 -8.10
CA TRP A 43 4.06 -10.54 -7.40
C TRP A 43 3.69 -9.09 -7.75
N ARG A 44 3.20 -8.33 -6.77
CA ARG A 44 2.92 -6.90 -6.91
C ARG A 44 4.03 -6.13 -6.23
N MET A 45 5.00 -5.65 -7.01
CA MET A 45 5.96 -4.69 -6.47
C MET A 45 5.24 -3.39 -6.11
N PRO A 46 5.47 -2.82 -4.91
CA PRO A 46 4.96 -1.50 -4.60
C PRO A 46 5.54 -0.53 -5.63
N LYS A 47 4.66 0.16 -6.36
CA LYS A 47 5.09 1.17 -7.33
C LYS A 47 5.83 2.28 -6.58
N THR A 48 7.00 2.66 -7.07
CA THR A 48 7.74 3.82 -6.56
C THR A 48 6.83 5.04 -6.63
N LYS A 49 6.44 5.57 -5.47
CA LYS A 49 5.67 6.81 -5.37
C LYS A 49 6.65 7.98 -5.41
N VAL A 50 6.44 8.91 -6.33
CA VAL A 50 7.20 10.17 -6.39
C VAL A 50 6.32 11.26 -5.81
N LYS A 51 6.86 12.03 -4.85
CA LYS A 51 6.18 13.24 -4.35
C LYS A 51 6.46 14.38 -5.34
N VAL A 52 5.40 14.94 -5.89
CA VAL A 52 5.46 16.11 -6.77
C VAL A 52 4.67 17.25 -6.14
N THR A 53 5.18 18.47 -6.24
CA THR A 53 4.44 19.68 -5.86
C THR A 53 3.79 20.22 -7.11
N VAL A 54 2.45 20.28 -7.12
CA VAL A 54 1.65 20.76 -8.25
C VAL A 54 0.83 21.94 -7.75
N GLU A 55 0.83 23.03 -8.51
CA GLU A 55 -0.04 24.17 -8.25
C GLU A 55 -1.42 23.88 -8.85
N VAL A 56 -2.45 24.00 -8.03
CA VAL A 56 -3.85 23.77 -8.41
C VAL A 56 -4.68 24.95 -7.93
N GLU A 57 -5.75 25.26 -8.66
CA GLU A 57 -6.70 26.29 -8.24
C GLU A 57 -7.35 25.92 -6.90
N SER A 58 -7.59 26.92 -6.07
CA SER A 58 -8.14 26.75 -4.71
C SER A 58 -9.50 26.05 -4.73
N GLU A 59 -10.37 26.40 -5.67
CA GLU A 59 -11.71 25.81 -5.79
C GLU A 59 -11.66 24.29 -6.04
N GLY A 60 -10.76 23.85 -6.92
CA GLY A 60 -10.56 22.42 -7.19
C GLY A 60 -10.04 21.68 -5.96
N LEU A 61 -9.08 22.27 -5.24
CA LEU A 61 -8.54 21.67 -4.02
C LEU A 61 -9.59 21.58 -2.90
N GLU A 62 -10.42 22.60 -2.74
CA GLU A 62 -11.51 22.63 -1.76
C GLU A 62 -12.55 21.55 -2.07
N TRP A 63 -12.88 21.34 -3.34
CA TRP A 63 -13.77 20.24 -3.75
C TRP A 63 -13.20 18.86 -3.39
N PHE A 64 -11.89 18.63 -3.62
CA PHE A 64 -11.25 17.37 -3.22
C PHE A 64 -11.21 17.20 -1.70
N LYS A 65 -10.93 18.28 -0.95
CA LYS A 65 -10.94 18.25 0.52
C LYS A 65 -12.33 17.99 1.09
N ALA A 66 -13.39 18.44 0.42
CA ALA A 66 -14.77 18.14 0.81
C ALA A 66 -15.12 16.64 0.73
N GLN A 67 -14.34 15.84 -0.02
CA GLN A 67 -14.49 14.38 -0.09
C GLN A 67 -13.88 13.64 1.13
N GLY A 68 -13.25 14.36 2.06
CA GLY A 68 -12.72 13.85 3.32
C GLY A 68 -11.20 13.71 3.35
N ASP A 69 -10.68 13.13 4.43
CA ASP A 69 -9.22 12.99 4.71
C ASP A 69 -8.43 12.23 3.64
N ASN A 70 -9.09 11.54 2.70
CA ASN A 70 -8.46 10.78 1.63
C ASN A 70 -8.30 11.57 0.32
N TYR A 71 -8.39 12.91 0.35
CA TYR A 71 -8.30 13.76 -0.85
C TYR A 71 -7.03 13.53 -1.68
N GLU A 72 -5.89 13.22 -1.04
CA GLU A 72 -4.64 12.89 -1.74
C GLU A 72 -4.76 11.62 -2.61
N ASN A 73 -5.54 10.63 -2.17
CA ASN A 73 -5.81 9.42 -2.94
C ASN A 73 -6.72 9.72 -4.13
N TYR A 74 -7.73 10.58 -3.96
CA TYR A 74 -8.60 11.02 -5.04
C TYR A 74 -7.83 11.81 -6.10
N LEU A 75 -6.94 12.72 -5.67
CA LEU A 75 -6.06 13.48 -6.57
C LEU A 75 -5.15 12.53 -7.36
N THR A 76 -4.53 11.57 -6.67
CA THR A 76 -3.67 10.56 -7.30
C THR A 76 -4.45 9.72 -8.33
N ALA A 77 -5.68 9.33 -8.02
CA ALA A 77 -6.54 8.58 -8.93
C ALA A 77 -6.93 9.39 -10.17
N ALA A 78 -7.29 10.67 -9.99
CA ALA A 78 -7.62 11.58 -11.10
C ALA A 78 -6.43 11.74 -12.06
N LEU A 79 -5.22 11.96 -11.52
CA LEU A 79 -3.99 12.01 -12.32
C LEU A 79 -3.74 10.70 -13.07
N HIS A 80 -3.99 9.55 -12.43
CA HIS A 80 -3.82 8.25 -13.06
C HIS A 80 -4.80 8.01 -14.21
N ILE A 81 -6.06 8.43 -14.07
CA ILE A 81 -7.09 8.33 -15.11
C ILE A 81 -6.73 9.25 -16.28
N TYR A 82 -6.38 10.51 -15.99
CA TYR A 82 -5.97 11.47 -17.02
C TYR A 82 -4.75 10.98 -17.80
N ALA A 83 -3.70 10.53 -17.10
CA ALA A 83 -2.49 10.00 -17.72
C ALA A 83 -2.78 8.77 -18.59
N GLN A 84 -3.63 7.85 -18.14
CA GLN A 84 -4.03 6.69 -18.94
C GLN A 84 -4.78 7.10 -20.20
N ALA A 85 -5.79 7.98 -20.08
CA ALA A 85 -6.58 8.46 -21.21
C ALA A 85 -5.70 9.10 -22.30
N HIS A 86 -4.69 9.88 -21.91
CA HIS A 86 -3.80 10.56 -22.85
C HIS A 86 -2.63 9.68 -23.35
N ARG A 87 -2.30 8.58 -22.65
CA ARG A 87 -1.30 7.61 -23.12
C ARG A 87 -1.76 6.81 -24.33
N PHE A 88 -3.06 6.56 -24.46
CA PHE A 88 -3.59 5.82 -25.61
C PHE A 88 -3.81 6.69 -26.85
N ALA A 89 -3.97 8.02 -26.68
CA ALA A 89 -4.16 8.95 -27.79
C ALA A 89 -2.90 9.17 -28.65
N THR A 90 -1.71 8.82 -28.14
CA THR A 90 -0.42 9.10 -28.80
C THR A 90 0.19 7.91 -29.53
N MET A 91 -0.44 6.73 -29.53
CA MET A 91 -0.01 5.55 -30.30
C MET A 91 -0.91 5.25 -31.51
N GLY A 92 -1.69 6.23 -31.98
CA GLY A 92 -2.63 6.09 -33.09
C GLY A 92 -2.51 7.21 -34.14
N GLY A 93 -1.29 7.68 -34.41
CA GLY A 93 -0.98 8.65 -35.47
C GLY A 93 0.11 8.12 -36.40
#